data_AF-A0A453JCT3-F1
#
_entry.id   AF-A0A453JCT3-F1
#
_cell.length_a   1.000
_cell.length_b   1.000
_cell.length_c   1.000
_cell.angle_alpha   90.00
_cell.angle_beta   90.00
_cell.angle_gamma   90.00
#
_symmetry.space_group_name_H-M   'P 1'
#
loop_
_entity.id
_entity.type
_entity.pdbx_description
1 polymer ?
#
loop_
_entity_poly.entity_id
_entity_poly.type
_entity_poly.pdbx_seq_one_letter_code
_entity_poly.pdbx_strand_id
1 'polypeptide(L)'
;FVASLVIIMFLLDQRISNNPAGLTVLRLAMLLDLLALMAAFVAGSCHNVVSFIYVSAVCVVVLLYFAIYLGVASISSHSRLLLFFCGESSCLLLFMRKAPVAASYAVKGRIKERRKFLLLLATFATPLTYAAGLAPPGGFWSETVAGHSAGAPLLHDGRYKIRYHAFFYANANSFVASLAIIMVLTSRTLSDRLIQSYLLLVCVLVELLGLMAAYAAGSCRLITTTIYIVSLVGAVLLYIVVQMVVELLCKLRVQQKKPERKQRQDEEESRSLVLLLATLAATVTYQAGLSPPGGVWPEGQLNHTPGNPILHDMHLKRYKAFYHCNTAAFVASVVVIIIVQNKHLNTLGHAALKMAMIL
;
A
#
# COMPACT_ATOMS: atom_id res chain seq x y z
N PHE A 1 8.83 -2.47 17.80
CA PHE A 1 9.24 -1.27 18.57
C PHE A 1 10.69 -1.33 19.03
N VAL A 2 11.08 -2.21 19.97
CA VAL A 2 12.49 -2.30 20.43
C VAL A 2 13.44 -2.65 19.27
N ALA A 3 13.09 -3.62 18.43
CA ALA A 3 13.85 -3.94 17.22
C ALA A 3 13.96 -2.72 16.27
N SER A 4 12.86 -1.99 16.07
CA SER A 4 12.81 -0.77 15.26
C SER A 4 13.73 0.34 15.83
N LEU A 5 13.80 0.51 17.16
CA LEU A 5 14.74 1.45 17.81
C LEU A 5 16.20 1.04 17.62
N VAL A 6 16.50 -0.26 17.76
CA VAL A 6 17.84 -0.80 17.50
C VAL A 6 18.24 -0.56 16.04
N ILE A 7 17.34 -0.79 15.10
CA ILE A 7 17.55 -0.53 13.66
C ILE A 7 17.85 0.95 13.40
N ILE A 8 17.06 1.86 13.99
CA ILE A 8 17.28 3.31 13.86
C ILE A 8 18.64 3.71 14.44
N MET A 9 18.98 3.20 15.62
CA MET A 9 20.27 3.47 16.28
C MET A 9 21.45 2.97 15.44
N PHE A 10 21.34 1.77 14.87
CA PHE A 10 22.38 1.17 14.00
C PHE A 10 22.48 1.89 12.64
N LEU A 11 21.38 2.44 12.13
CA LEU A 11 21.37 3.26 10.91
C LEU A 11 22.00 4.64 11.11
N LEU A 12 21.85 5.21 12.31
CA LEU A 12 22.45 6.50 12.68
C LEU A 12 23.96 6.39 12.93
N ASP A 13 24.46 5.21 13.31
CA ASP A 13 25.90 4.96 13.43
C ASP A 13 26.54 4.62 12.08
N GLN A 14 27.27 5.60 11.52
CA GLN A 14 27.99 5.45 10.26
C GLN A 14 29.06 4.34 10.27
N ARG A 15 29.61 3.96 11.43
CA ARG A 15 30.58 2.85 11.53
C ARG A 15 29.94 1.50 11.24
N ILE A 16 28.69 1.35 11.66
CA ILE A 16 27.92 0.12 11.51
C ILE A 16 27.26 0.09 10.11
N SER A 17 26.69 1.21 9.66
CA SER A 17 26.05 1.30 8.34
C SER A 17 27.02 1.09 7.17
N ASN A 18 28.31 1.41 7.33
CA ASN A 18 29.31 1.22 6.28
C ASN A 18 29.98 -0.16 6.31
N ASN A 19 29.73 -0.97 7.34
CA ASN A 19 30.29 -2.32 7.45
C ASN A 19 29.34 -3.36 6.81
N PRO A 20 29.81 -4.26 5.92
CA PRO A 20 28.99 -5.33 5.36
C PRO A 20 28.34 -6.24 6.41
N ALA A 21 29.01 -6.48 7.55
CA ALA A 21 28.44 -7.23 8.66
C ALA A 21 27.29 -6.47 9.33
N GLY A 22 27.47 -5.17 9.59
CA GLY A 22 26.43 -4.29 10.15
C GLY A 22 25.20 -4.18 9.24
N LEU A 23 25.40 -4.10 7.93
CA LEU A 23 24.31 -4.08 6.95
C LEU A 23 23.52 -5.41 6.93
N THR A 24 24.20 -6.53 7.19
CA THR A 24 23.56 -7.85 7.26
C THR A 24 22.74 -8.00 8.55
N VAL A 25 23.29 -7.55 9.68
CA VAL A 25 22.57 -7.46 10.96
C VAL A 25 21.33 -6.59 10.82
N LEU A 26 21.45 -5.43 10.18
CA LEU A 26 20.32 -4.52 9.94
C LEU A 26 19.22 -5.18 9.10
N ARG A 27 19.59 -5.91 8.03
CA ARG A 27 18.61 -6.63 7.20
C ARG A 27 17.91 -7.74 7.98
N LEU A 28 18.64 -8.50 8.79
CA LEU A 28 18.05 -9.54 9.64
C LEU A 28 17.10 -8.93 10.68
N ALA A 29 17.49 -7.82 11.30
CA ALA A 29 16.63 -7.09 12.24
C ALA A 29 15.36 -6.57 11.55
N MET A 30 15.48 -5.97 10.36
CA MET A 30 14.31 -5.52 9.58
C MET A 30 13.37 -6.67 9.20
N LEU A 31 13.92 -7.84 8.83
CA LEU A 31 13.10 -9.03 8.54
C LEU A 31 12.40 -9.56 9.77
N LEU A 32 13.10 -9.61 10.91
CA LEU A 32 12.52 -10.00 12.18
C LEU A 32 11.40 -9.04 12.61
N ASP A 33 11.58 -7.74 12.41
CA ASP A 33 10.56 -6.72 12.71
C ASP A 33 9.32 -6.91 11.82
N LEU A 34 9.50 -7.18 10.51
CA LEU A 34 8.39 -7.47 9.60
C LEU A 34 7.68 -8.79 9.92
N LEU A 35 8.41 -9.83 10.33
CA LEU A 35 7.85 -11.11 10.78
C LEU A 35 7.01 -10.92 12.04
N ALA A 36 7.55 -10.19 13.03
CA ALA A 36 6.84 -9.88 14.26
C ALA A 36 5.58 -9.05 13.98
N LEU A 37 5.65 -8.09 13.05
CA LEU A 37 4.51 -7.28 12.63
C LEU A 37 3.41 -8.13 11.98
N MET A 38 3.76 -9.07 11.10
CA MET A 38 2.79 -10.01 10.51
C MET A 38 2.18 -10.95 11.54
N ALA A 39 2.98 -11.49 12.46
CA ALA A 39 2.49 -12.35 13.53
C ALA A 39 1.52 -11.61 14.45
N ALA A 40 1.86 -10.38 14.86
CA ALA A 40 0.99 -9.53 15.66
C ALA A 40 -0.31 -9.18 14.92
N PHE A 41 -0.24 -8.88 13.62
CA PHE A 41 -1.41 -8.63 12.81
C PHE A 41 -2.33 -9.85 12.72
N VAL A 42 -1.78 -11.04 12.43
CA VAL A 42 -2.55 -12.29 12.37
C VAL A 42 -3.22 -12.56 13.71
N ALA A 43 -2.45 -12.51 14.81
CA ALA A 43 -2.95 -12.82 16.14
C ALA A 43 -4.02 -11.82 16.63
N GLY A 44 -3.86 -10.53 16.30
CA GLY A 44 -4.74 -9.48 16.78
C GLY A 44 -5.97 -9.21 15.91
N SER A 45 -5.95 -9.54 14.62
CA SER A 45 -7.07 -9.29 13.70
C SER A 45 -7.95 -10.50 13.42
N CYS A 46 -7.44 -11.72 13.62
CA CYS A 46 -8.17 -12.95 13.31
C CYS A 46 -8.97 -13.46 14.52
N HIS A 47 -10.29 -13.41 14.43
CA HIS A 47 -11.19 -13.85 15.51
C HIS A 47 -11.83 -15.23 15.28
N ASN A 48 -11.55 -15.87 14.15
CA ASN A 48 -12.00 -17.24 13.86
C ASN A 48 -10.94 -18.03 13.09
N VAL A 49 -11.09 -19.35 13.08
CA VAL A 49 -10.12 -20.29 12.48
C VAL A 49 -9.93 -20.05 10.98
N VAL A 50 -11.01 -19.72 10.26
CA VAL A 50 -10.97 -19.49 8.80
C VAL A 50 -10.15 -18.25 8.47
N SER A 51 -10.42 -17.13 9.14
CA SER A 51 -9.66 -15.89 9.03
C SER A 51 -8.19 -16.11 9.39
N PHE A 52 -7.91 -16.84 10.48
CA PHE A 52 -6.55 -17.16 10.90
C PHE A 52 -5.79 -17.94 9.83
N ILE A 53 -6.39 -19.02 9.29
CA ILE A 53 -5.78 -19.83 8.23
C ILE A 53 -5.53 -18.98 6.99
N TYR A 54 -6.52 -18.19 6.57
CA TYR A 54 -6.41 -17.35 5.38
C TYR A 54 -5.26 -16.35 5.49
N VAL A 55 -5.24 -15.51 6.53
CA VAL A 55 -4.23 -14.45 6.65
C VAL A 55 -2.84 -15.06 6.86
N SER A 56 -2.74 -16.14 7.64
CA SER A 56 -1.48 -16.87 7.80
C SER A 56 -0.96 -17.43 6.47
N ALA A 57 -1.83 -18.01 5.64
CA ALA A 57 -1.45 -18.53 4.33
C ALA A 57 -0.91 -17.42 3.42
N VAL A 58 -1.58 -16.27 3.37
CA VAL A 58 -1.15 -15.12 2.55
C VAL A 58 0.21 -14.57 3.03
N CYS A 59 0.41 -14.45 4.35
CA CYS A 59 1.71 -14.08 4.94
C CYS A 59 2.82 -15.09 4.59
N VAL A 60 2.54 -16.39 4.72
CA VAL A 60 3.50 -17.47 4.41
C VAL A 60 3.89 -17.43 2.93
N VAL A 61 2.96 -17.19 2.01
CA VAL A 61 3.28 -17.06 0.57
C VAL A 61 4.28 -15.94 0.31
N VAL A 62 4.08 -14.76 0.91
CA VAL A 62 5.01 -13.63 0.77
C VAL A 62 6.38 -13.95 1.37
N LEU A 63 6.41 -14.58 2.54
CA LEU A 63 7.65 -14.98 3.21
C LEU A 63 8.43 -16.03 2.41
N LEU A 64 7.74 -17.06 1.89
CA LEU A 64 8.35 -18.09 1.05
C LEU A 64 8.89 -17.50 -0.24
N TYR A 65 8.12 -16.62 -0.90
CA TYR A 65 8.59 -15.92 -2.10
C TYR A 65 9.90 -15.16 -1.82
N PHE A 66 9.94 -14.43 -0.71
CA PHE A 66 11.12 -13.66 -0.32
C PHE A 66 12.29 -14.56 0.06
N ALA A 67 12.06 -15.64 0.83
CA ALA A 67 13.08 -16.60 1.24
C ALA A 67 13.69 -17.35 0.05
N ILE A 68 12.87 -17.83 -0.88
CA ILE A 68 13.32 -18.45 -2.14
C ILE A 68 14.20 -17.48 -2.91
N TYR A 69 13.78 -16.22 -3.05
CA TYR A 69 14.58 -15.24 -3.78
C TYR A 69 15.91 -14.96 -3.08
N LEU A 70 15.93 -14.80 -1.76
CA LEU A 70 17.17 -14.63 -1.00
C LEU A 70 18.10 -15.84 -1.18
N GLY A 71 17.56 -17.05 -1.16
CA GLY A 71 18.29 -18.29 -1.44
C GLY A 71 18.90 -18.28 -2.84
N VAL A 72 18.11 -17.99 -3.88
CA VAL A 72 18.58 -17.88 -5.27
C VAL A 72 19.63 -16.77 -5.44
N ALA A 73 19.46 -15.63 -4.77
CA ALA A 73 20.43 -14.53 -4.81
C ALA A 73 21.75 -14.92 -4.12
N SER A 74 21.68 -15.66 -3.01
CA SER A 74 22.85 -16.19 -2.30
C SER A 74 23.61 -17.21 -3.16
N ILE A 75 22.89 -18.16 -3.76
CA ILE A 75 23.45 -19.15 -4.69
C ILE A 75 24.06 -18.48 -5.92
N SER A 76 23.38 -17.50 -6.52
CA SER A 76 23.88 -16.73 -7.66
C SER A 76 25.20 -16.02 -7.34
N SER A 77 25.37 -15.52 -6.11
CA SER A 77 26.61 -14.90 -5.64
C SER A 77 27.75 -15.92 -5.51
N HIS A 78 27.48 -17.11 -5.00
CA HIS A 78 28.45 -18.21 -4.94
C HIS A 78 28.83 -18.75 -6.31
N SER A 79 27.88 -18.92 -7.23
CA SER A 79 28.18 -19.33 -8.61
C SER A 79 28.96 -18.29 -9.40
N ARG A 80 28.81 -16.99 -9.09
CA ARG A 80 29.66 -15.92 -9.66
C ARG A 80 31.07 -15.95 -9.11
N LEU A 81 31.26 -16.36 -7.85
CA LEU A 81 32.57 -16.59 -7.25
C LEU A 81 33.24 -17.82 -7.89
N LEU A 82 32.51 -18.91 -8.11
CA LEU A 82 33.00 -20.10 -8.82
C LEU A 82 33.34 -19.82 -10.29
N LEU A 83 32.55 -18.99 -10.99
CA LEU A 83 32.90 -18.49 -12.34
C LEU A 83 34.06 -17.48 -12.34
N PHE A 84 34.38 -16.87 -11.20
CA PHE A 84 35.58 -16.02 -11.04
C PHE A 84 36.84 -16.86 -10.80
N PHE A 85 36.70 -18.06 -10.22
CA PHE A 85 37.76 -19.06 -10.08
C PHE A 85 37.95 -19.92 -11.35
N CYS A 86 36.95 -20.00 -12.22
CA CYS A 86 37.06 -20.63 -13.53
C CYS A 86 37.60 -19.60 -14.53
N GLY A 87 38.92 -19.53 -14.65
CA GLY A 87 39.61 -18.66 -15.59
C GLY A 87 39.17 -18.88 -17.04
N GLU A 88 39.20 -17.76 -17.79
CA GLU A 88 39.13 -17.65 -19.25
C GLU A 88 37.93 -18.27 -19.97
N SER A 89 36.98 -17.40 -20.34
CA SER A 89 36.39 -17.38 -21.68
C SER A 89 35.69 -16.03 -21.92
N SER A 90 36.51 -14.98 -22.01
CA SER A 90 36.10 -13.71 -22.60
C SER A 90 35.89 -13.89 -24.10
N CYS A 91 34.66 -14.08 -24.57
CA CYS A 91 34.33 -13.72 -25.96
C CYS A 91 32.85 -13.47 -26.27
N LEU A 92 31.88 -14.06 -25.55
CA LEU A 92 30.48 -13.96 -25.98
C LEU A 92 29.65 -12.82 -25.35
N LEU A 93 30.20 -12.09 -24.36
CA LEU A 93 29.50 -11.04 -23.62
C LEU A 93 29.86 -9.60 -24.06
N LEU A 94 30.77 -9.46 -25.03
CA LEU A 94 31.14 -8.17 -25.62
C LEU A 94 30.21 -7.72 -26.75
N PHE A 95 29.34 -8.60 -27.23
CA PHE A 95 28.44 -8.30 -28.37
C PHE A 95 27.05 -7.81 -27.97
N MET A 96 26.63 -7.95 -26.71
CA MET A 96 25.31 -7.51 -26.26
C MET A 96 25.39 -6.25 -25.40
N ARG A 97 25.24 -5.13 -26.10
CA ARG A 97 24.60 -3.88 -25.62
C ARG A 97 25.48 -2.93 -24.82
N LYS A 98 26.38 -2.25 -25.53
CA LYS A 98 26.85 -0.91 -25.16
C LYS A 98 25.68 0.09 -25.30
N ALA A 99 24.76 0.10 -24.32
CA ALA A 99 23.79 1.18 -24.22
C ALA A 99 24.56 2.49 -23.95
N PRO A 100 24.20 3.62 -24.57
CA PRO A 100 24.90 4.88 -24.32
C PRO A 100 24.91 5.18 -22.82
N VAL A 101 26.07 5.55 -22.28
CA VAL A 101 26.30 5.78 -20.84
C VAL A 101 25.24 6.70 -20.23
N ALA A 102 24.81 7.73 -20.98
CA ALA A 102 23.73 8.64 -20.60
C ALA A 102 22.35 7.95 -20.43
N ALA A 103 22.04 6.93 -21.24
CA ALA A 103 20.80 6.15 -21.08
C ALA A 103 20.83 5.26 -19.83
N SER A 104 22.00 4.71 -19.48
CA SER A 104 22.17 3.93 -18.24
C SER A 104 21.93 4.79 -16.98
N TYR A 105 22.49 6.00 -16.93
CA TYR A 105 22.24 6.93 -15.83
C TYR A 105 20.78 7.39 -15.76
N ALA A 106 20.13 7.65 -16.91
CA ALA A 106 18.72 8.03 -16.95
C ALA A 106 17.78 6.90 -16.48
N VAL A 107 18.06 5.65 -16.84
CA VAL A 107 17.31 4.47 -16.36
C VAL A 107 17.49 4.30 -14.85
N LYS A 108 18.72 4.41 -14.34
CA LYS A 108 19.03 4.29 -12.90
C LYS A 108 18.34 5.37 -12.06
N GLY A 109 18.28 6.61 -12.56
CA GLY A 109 17.53 7.70 -11.95
C GLY A 109 16.03 7.38 -11.84
N ARG A 110 15.40 6.90 -12.93
CA ARG A 110 13.97 6.56 -12.94
C ARG A 110 13.61 5.42 -11.97
N ILE A 111 14.46 4.41 -11.85
CA ILE A 111 14.27 3.30 -10.90
C ILE A 111 14.35 3.81 -9.46
N LYS A 112 15.35 4.65 -9.16
CA LYS A 112 15.51 5.25 -7.82
C LYS A 112 14.27 6.07 -7.42
N GLU A 113 13.75 6.88 -8.33
CA GLU A 113 12.56 7.70 -8.08
C GLU A 113 11.30 6.83 -7.90
N ARG A 114 11.07 5.83 -8.76
CA ARG A 114 9.94 4.89 -8.61
C ARG A 114 10.01 4.14 -7.28
N ARG A 115 11.21 3.73 -6.86
CA ARG A 115 11.44 3.09 -5.55
C ARG A 115 11.01 3.98 -4.39
N LYS A 116 11.35 5.28 -4.41
CA LYS A 116 10.96 6.23 -3.35
C LYS A 116 9.44 6.32 -3.23
N PHE A 117 8.73 6.45 -4.34
CA PHE A 117 7.27 6.59 -4.34
C PHE A 117 6.56 5.31 -3.91
N LEU A 118 7.00 4.15 -4.41
CA LEU A 118 6.43 2.87 -3.98
C LEU A 118 6.72 2.57 -2.51
N LEU A 119 7.87 2.99 -2.00
CA LEU A 119 8.18 2.85 -0.58
C LEU A 119 7.30 3.79 0.25
N LEU A 120 7.10 5.03 -0.17
CA LEU A 120 6.19 5.97 0.52
C LEU A 120 4.77 5.41 0.55
N LEU A 121 4.28 4.90 -0.58
CA LEU A 121 2.98 4.24 -0.71
C LEU A 121 2.83 3.10 0.31
N ALA A 122 3.73 2.12 0.27
CA ALA A 122 3.63 0.96 1.14
C ALA A 122 3.84 1.31 2.63
N THR A 123 4.69 2.30 2.92
CA THR A 123 4.97 2.75 4.29
C THR A 123 3.78 3.48 4.90
N PHE A 124 2.91 4.15 4.10
CA PHE A 124 1.66 4.68 4.64
C PHE A 124 0.54 3.63 4.72
N ALA A 125 0.44 2.73 3.73
CA ALA A 125 -0.61 1.71 3.68
C ALA A 125 -0.48 0.70 4.82
N THR A 126 0.75 0.33 5.18
CA THR A 126 1.05 -0.63 6.25
C THR A 126 0.45 -0.24 7.60
N PRO A 127 0.76 0.93 8.20
CA PRO A 127 0.19 1.31 9.49
C PRO A 127 -1.33 1.53 9.41
N LEU A 128 -1.84 1.99 8.27
CA LEU A 128 -3.26 2.23 8.05
C LEU A 128 -4.08 0.94 8.14
N THR A 129 -3.65 -0.06 7.39
CA THR A 129 -4.26 -1.39 7.35
C THR A 129 -4.00 -2.21 8.62
N TYR A 130 -2.82 -2.06 9.24
CA TYR A 130 -2.51 -2.66 10.54
C TYR A 130 -3.45 -2.13 11.63
N ALA A 131 -3.56 -0.81 11.77
CA ALA A 131 -4.44 -0.18 12.75
C ALA A 131 -5.90 -0.57 12.52
N ALA A 132 -6.38 -0.51 11.28
CA ALA A 132 -7.76 -0.88 10.94
C ALA A 132 -8.05 -2.38 11.10
N GLY A 133 -7.04 -3.25 10.97
CA GLY A 133 -7.19 -4.68 11.23
C GLY A 133 -7.33 -4.99 12.72
N LEU A 134 -6.61 -4.26 13.57
CA LEU A 134 -6.66 -4.41 15.04
C LEU A 134 -7.82 -3.64 15.69
N ALA A 135 -8.32 -2.60 15.03
CA ALA A 135 -9.50 -1.84 15.42
C ALA A 135 -10.46 -1.83 14.23
N PRO A 136 -11.17 -2.96 13.98
CA PRO A 136 -12.10 -3.07 12.87
C PRO A 136 -13.20 -2.02 13.01
N PRO A 137 -13.82 -1.61 11.89
CA PRO A 137 -14.85 -0.60 11.91
C PRO A 137 -16.03 -1.13 12.72
N GLY A 138 -16.64 -0.25 13.51
CA GLY A 138 -17.63 -0.64 14.50
C GLY A 138 -17.04 -1.07 15.85
N GLY A 139 -15.75 -1.37 15.94
CA GLY A 139 -15.11 -1.78 17.20
C GLY A 139 -15.48 -3.21 17.61
N PHE A 140 -15.58 -3.43 18.91
CA PHE A 140 -15.76 -4.74 19.53
C PHE A 140 -16.94 -4.76 20.47
N TRP A 141 -17.52 -5.94 20.67
CA TRP A 141 -18.47 -6.17 21.74
C TRP A 141 -17.82 -5.96 23.11
N SER A 142 -18.47 -5.23 24.00
CA SER A 142 -18.00 -4.98 25.37
C SER A 142 -18.36 -6.11 26.34
N GLU A 143 -19.48 -6.81 26.10
CA GLU A 143 -20.00 -7.84 26.98
C GLU A 143 -20.17 -9.17 26.25
N THR A 144 -20.12 -10.26 27.03
CA THR A 144 -20.41 -11.62 26.56
C THR A 144 -21.85 -11.96 26.92
N VAL A 145 -22.70 -12.12 25.90
CA VAL A 145 -24.10 -12.52 26.05
C VAL A 145 -24.45 -13.60 25.02
N ALA A 146 -25.65 -14.16 25.08
CA ALA A 146 -26.08 -15.18 24.12
C ALA A 146 -26.07 -14.62 22.69
N GLY A 147 -25.11 -15.07 21.87
CA GLY A 147 -24.95 -14.69 20.47
C GLY A 147 -23.68 -13.89 20.13
N HIS A 148 -22.97 -13.32 21.12
CA HIS A 148 -21.67 -12.69 20.90
C HIS A 148 -20.79 -12.67 22.16
N SER A 149 -19.48 -12.66 21.97
CA SER A 149 -18.50 -12.63 23.06
C SER A 149 -17.77 -11.29 23.12
N ALA A 150 -17.45 -10.84 24.33
CA ALA A 150 -16.63 -9.66 24.52
C ALA A 150 -15.31 -9.77 23.74
N GLY A 151 -14.92 -8.70 23.05
CA GLY A 151 -13.74 -8.68 22.18
C GLY A 151 -13.94 -9.27 20.78
N ALA A 152 -15.11 -9.84 20.46
CA ALA A 152 -15.45 -10.17 19.08
C ALA A 152 -15.81 -8.89 18.29
N PRO A 153 -15.46 -8.77 17.00
CA PRO A 153 -15.76 -7.58 16.21
C PRO A 153 -17.26 -7.33 16.12
N LEU A 154 -17.68 -6.09 16.40
CA LEU A 154 -19.09 -5.71 16.52
C LEU A 154 -19.90 -6.03 15.25
N LEU A 155 -19.27 -5.91 14.08
CA LEU A 155 -19.90 -6.11 12.78
C LEU A 155 -19.72 -7.51 12.20
N HIS A 156 -19.03 -8.40 12.92
CA HIS A 156 -18.74 -9.75 12.44
C HIS A 156 -20.01 -10.55 12.15
N ASP A 157 -21.02 -10.36 12.99
CA ASP A 157 -22.26 -11.13 12.99
C ASP A 157 -23.46 -10.29 12.54
N GLY A 158 -24.57 -10.97 12.24
CA GLY A 158 -25.84 -10.33 11.91
C GLY A 158 -25.84 -9.56 10.58
N ARG A 159 -26.41 -8.35 10.59
CA ARG A 159 -26.74 -7.56 9.39
C ARG A 159 -25.53 -7.14 8.56
N TYR A 160 -24.39 -6.94 9.21
CA TYR A 160 -23.19 -6.36 8.58
C TYR A 160 -22.13 -7.39 8.21
N LYS A 161 -22.37 -8.69 8.45
CA LYS A 161 -21.45 -9.81 8.24
C LYS A 161 -20.74 -9.79 6.87
N ILE A 162 -21.50 -9.66 5.78
CA ILE A 162 -20.94 -9.67 4.41
C ILE A 162 -19.95 -8.50 4.22
N ARG A 163 -20.32 -7.32 4.74
CA ARG A 163 -19.48 -6.11 4.63
C ARG A 163 -18.25 -6.21 5.52
N TYR A 164 -18.41 -6.74 6.73
CA TYR A 164 -17.28 -6.98 7.61
C TYR A 164 -16.27 -7.93 6.95
N HIS A 165 -16.72 -9.04 6.35
CA HIS A 165 -15.81 -9.93 5.64
C HIS A 165 -15.13 -9.26 4.44
N ALA A 166 -15.89 -8.49 3.64
CA ALA A 166 -15.31 -7.72 2.53
C ALA A 166 -14.24 -6.74 3.02
N PHE A 167 -14.52 -6.01 4.11
CA PHE A 167 -13.55 -5.14 4.77
C PHE A 167 -12.31 -5.93 5.23
N PHE A 168 -12.52 -7.00 6.00
CA PHE A 168 -11.45 -7.78 6.61
C PHE A 168 -10.47 -8.34 5.57
N TYR A 169 -10.98 -9.03 4.55
CA TYR A 169 -10.15 -9.63 3.52
C TYR A 169 -9.46 -8.59 2.64
N ALA A 170 -10.15 -7.51 2.27
CA ALA A 170 -9.56 -6.43 1.49
C ALA A 170 -8.44 -5.72 2.28
N ASN A 171 -8.67 -5.44 3.56
CA ASN A 171 -7.70 -4.79 4.45
C ASN A 171 -6.48 -5.70 4.70
N ALA A 172 -6.69 -6.99 4.97
CA ALA A 172 -5.60 -7.94 5.18
C ALA A 172 -4.74 -8.14 3.92
N ASN A 173 -5.36 -8.26 2.75
CA ASN A 173 -4.62 -8.34 1.48
C ASN A 173 -3.82 -7.06 1.21
N SER A 174 -4.39 -5.89 1.51
CA SER A 174 -3.67 -4.62 1.39
C SER A 174 -2.47 -4.54 2.34
N PHE A 175 -2.63 -4.98 3.59
CA PHE A 175 -1.53 -5.04 4.57
C PHE A 175 -0.41 -5.97 4.10
N VAL A 176 -0.73 -7.19 3.67
CA VAL A 176 0.30 -8.14 3.25
C VAL A 176 0.97 -7.70 1.95
N ALA A 177 0.21 -7.10 1.02
CA ALA A 177 0.77 -6.51 -0.20
C ALA A 177 1.75 -5.36 0.10
N SER A 178 1.43 -4.48 1.06
CA SER A 178 2.32 -3.38 1.45
C SER A 178 3.62 -3.88 2.07
N LEU A 179 3.56 -4.91 2.92
CA LEU A 179 4.76 -5.56 3.45
C LEU A 179 5.59 -6.24 2.36
N ALA A 180 4.96 -6.91 1.40
CA ALA A 180 5.66 -7.49 0.25
C ALA A 180 6.40 -6.41 -0.55
N ILE A 181 5.78 -5.25 -0.78
CA ILE A 181 6.41 -4.10 -1.43
C ILE A 181 7.60 -3.60 -0.60
N ILE A 182 7.45 -3.40 0.71
CA ILE A 182 8.54 -2.97 1.60
C ILE A 182 9.71 -3.97 1.57
N MET A 183 9.43 -5.27 1.64
CA MET A 183 10.45 -6.33 1.57
C MET A 183 11.23 -6.27 0.25
N VAL A 184 10.52 -6.20 -0.89
CA VAL A 184 11.13 -6.11 -2.22
C VAL A 184 11.96 -4.84 -2.37
N LEU A 185 11.45 -3.70 -1.89
CA LEU A 185 12.11 -2.39 -2.02
C LEU A 185 13.21 -2.16 -1.00
N THR A 186 13.27 -2.92 0.10
CA THR A 186 14.37 -2.83 1.09
C THR A 186 15.65 -3.41 0.50
N SER A 187 15.55 -4.51 -0.23
CA SER A 187 16.72 -5.12 -0.86
C SER A 187 17.05 -4.46 -2.21
N ARG A 188 18.23 -3.85 -2.33
CA ARG A 188 18.67 -3.19 -3.58
C ARG A 188 18.75 -4.17 -4.75
N THR A 189 19.17 -5.41 -4.49
CA THR A 189 19.34 -6.45 -5.53
C THR A 189 18.01 -7.03 -6.02
N LEU A 190 17.01 -7.09 -5.14
CA LEU A 190 15.61 -7.44 -5.46
C LEU A 190 14.93 -6.32 -6.24
N SER A 191 15.06 -5.12 -5.71
CA SER A 191 14.44 -3.89 -6.22
C SER A 191 14.81 -3.62 -7.67
N ASP A 192 16.08 -3.76 -8.08
CA ASP A 192 16.49 -3.42 -9.46
C ASP A 192 15.85 -4.35 -10.52
N ARG A 193 15.62 -5.63 -10.20
CA ARG A 193 14.96 -6.59 -11.11
C ARG A 193 13.44 -6.57 -11.00
N LEU A 194 12.91 -6.49 -9.78
CA LEU A 194 11.47 -6.59 -9.52
C LEU A 194 10.74 -5.25 -9.65
N ILE A 195 11.40 -4.11 -9.58
CA ILE A 195 10.76 -2.82 -9.91
C ILE A 195 10.20 -2.83 -11.32
N GLN A 196 10.86 -3.53 -12.24
CA GLN A 196 10.41 -3.65 -13.62
C GLN A 196 9.48 -4.86 -13.84
N SER A 197 9.21 -5.67 -12.82
CA SER A 197 8.40 -6.88 -12.97
C SER A 197 6.91 -6.57 -12.89
N TYR A 198 6.12 -7.44 -13.53
CA TYR A 198 4.67 -7.46 -13.43
C TYR A 198 4.20 -7.75 -11.99
N LEU A 199 4.98 -8.52 -11.23
CA LEU A 199 4.62 -8.88 -9.86
C LEU A 199 4.51 -7.67 -8.93
N LEU A 200 5.45 -6.71 -8.99
CA LEU A 200 5.38 -5.51 -8.16
C LEU A 200 4.18 -4.63 -8.55
N LEU A 201 3.82 -4.60 -9.83
CA LEU A 201 2.61 -3.92 -10.30
C LEU A 201 1.36 -4.58 -9.70
N VAL A 202 1.29 -5.91 -9.71
CA VAL A 202 0.19 -6.66 -9.09
C VAL A 202 0.10 -6.35 -7.59
N CYS A 203 1.23 -6.33 -6.85
CA CYS A 203 1.22 -5.97 -5.43
C CYS A 203 0.67 -4.56 -5.18
N VAL A 204 1.10 -3.57 -5.98
CA VAL A 204 0.61 -2.18 -5.85
C VAL A 204 -0.89 -2.09 -6.16
N LEU A 205 -1.38 -2.84 -7.16
CA LEU A 205 -2.81 -2.90 -7.46
C LEU A 205 -3.59 -3.56 -6.33
N VAL A 206 -3.11 -4.69 -5.79
CA VAL A 206 -3.74 -5.38 -4.66
C VAL A 206 -3.80 -4.47 -3.44
N GLU A 207 -2.74 -3.71 -3.16
CA GLU A 207 -2.69 -2.74 -2.07
C GLU A 207 -3.72 -1.61 -2.26
N LEU A 208 -3.69 -0.91 -3.39
CA LEU A 208 -4.58 0.23 -3.65
C LEU A 208 -6.06 -0.20 -3.75
N LEU A 209 -6.35 -1.28 -4.46
CA LEU A 209 -7.71 -1.82 -4.58
C LEU A 209 -8.21 -2.37 -3.24
N GLY A 210 -7.34 -3.06 -2.50
CA GLY A 210 -7.64 -3.56 -1.15
C GLY A 210 -7.98 -2.42 -0.20
N LEU A 211 -7.21 -1.33 -0.21
CA LEU A 211 -7.48 -0.15 0.60
C LEU A 211 -8.82 0.51 0.25
N MET A 212 -9.12 0.68 -1.05
CA MET A 212 -10.40 1.24 -1.48
C MET A 212 -11.60 0.35 -1.12
N ALA A 213 -11.48 -0.96 -1.33
CA ALA A 213 -12.53 -1.91 -1.00
C ALA A 213 -12.75 -2.02 0.52
N ALA A 214 -11.67 -2.00 1.30
CA ALA A 214 -11.74 -1.94 2.75
C ALA A 214 -12.44 -0.67 3.21
N TYR A 215 -12.02 0.50 2.71
CA TYR A 215 -12.68 1.76 3.04
C TYR A 215 -14.17 1.75 2.69
N ALA A 216 -14.53 1.25 1.50
CA ALA A 216 -15.92 1.17 1.05
C ALA A 216 -16.78 0.27 1.94
N ALA A 217 -16.29 -0.94 2.24
CA ALA A 217 -17.00 -1.89 3.07
C ALA A 217 -17.06 -1.44 4.54
N GLY A 218 -15.98 -0.84 5.04
CA GLY A 218 -15.79 -0.47 6.43
C GLY A 218 -16.48 0.84 6.83
N SER A 219 -16.56 1.84 5.95
CA SER A 219 -17.17 3.15 6.26
C SER A 219 -18.69 3.20 6.08
N CYS A 220 -19.27 2.24 5.35
CA CYS A 220 -20.70 2.25 5.01
C CYS A 220 -21.53 1.34 5.91
N ARG A 221 -22.62 1.89 6.44
CA ARG A 221 -23.67 1.12 7.15
C ARG A 221 -25.04 1.19 6.47
N LEU A 222 -25.26 2.17 5.59
CA LEU A 222 -26.54 2.42 4.93
C LEU A 222 -26.44 2.20 3.42
N ILE A 223 -27.58 1.98 2.77
CA ILE A 223 -27.69 1.77 1.33
C ILE A 223 -27.26 3.05 0.57
N THR A 224 -27.68 4.22 1.03
CA THR A 224 -27.36 5.51 0.40
C THR A 224 -25.86 5.81 0.39
N THR A 225 -25.18 5.62 1.52
CA THR A 225 -23.72 5.78 1.64
C THR A 225 -22.98 4.74 0.81
N THR A 226 -23.52 3.51 0.73
CA THR A 226 -22.98 2.44 -0.13
C THR A 226 -23.03 2.80 -1.61
N ILE A 227 -24.18 3.26 -2.11
CA ILE A 227 -24.33 3.64 -3.52
C ILE A 227 -23.34 4.75 -3.87
N TYR A 228 -23.22 5.76 -2.99
CA TYR A 228 -22.28 6.86 -3.19
C TYR A 228 -20.84 6.35 -3.31
N ILE A 229 -20.33 5.58 -2.34
CA ILE A 229 -18.94 5.14 -2.37
C ILE A 229 -18.65 4.15 -3.51
N VAL A 230 -19.58 3.25 -3.82
CA VAL A 230 -19.41 2.28 -4.91
C VAL A 230 -19.38 3.01 -6.25
N SER A 231 -20.21 4.05 -6.43
CA SER A 231 -20.16 4.88 -7.64
C SER A 231 -18.82 5.60 -7.79
N LEU A 232 -18.25 6.12 -6.69
CA LEU A 232 -16.94 6.78 -6.70
C LEU A 232 -15.81 5.79 -7.01
N VAL A 233 -15.79 4.62 -6.36
CA VAL A 233 -14.81 3.57 -6.65
C VAL A 233 -14.93 3.12 -8.11
N GLY A 234 -16.15 2.94 -8.63
CA GLY A 234 -16.40 2.63 -10.03
C GLY A 234 -15.84 3.70 -10.98
N ALA A 235 -15.99 4.99 -10.65
CA ALA A 235 -15.41 6.09 -11.41
C ALA A 235 -13.87 6.05 -11.40
N VAL A 236 -13.23 5.72 -10.28
CA VAL A 236 -11.76 5.54 -10.20
C VAL A 236 -11.30 4.37 -11.07
N LEU A 237 -11.99 3.22 -11.00
CA LEU A 237 -11.67 2.07 -11.84
C LEU A 237 -11.81 2.39 -13.32
N LEU A 238 -12.89 3.06 -13.71
CA LEU A 238 -13.10 3.54 -15.08
C LEU A 238 -11.96 4.48 -15.50
N TYR A 239 -11.56 5.42 -14.64
CA TYR A 239 -10.44 6.31 -14.91
C TYR A 239 -9.13 5.53 -15.16
N ILE A 240 -8.82 4.53 -14.34
CA ILE A 240 -7.63 3.67 -14.54
C ILE A 240 -7.71 2.96 -15.90
N VAL A 241 -8.86 2.40 -16.26
CA VAL A 241 -9.05 1.73 -17.56
C VAL A 241 -8.87 2.70 -18.72
N VAL A 242 -9.48 3.89 -18.65
CA VAL A 242 -9.30 4.94 -19.67
C VAL A 242 -7.83 5.31 -19.80
N GLN A 243 -7.11 5.48 -18.70
CA GLN A 243 -5.67 5.78 -18.73
C GLN A 243 -4.86 4.66 -19.38
N MET A 244 -5.17 3.40 -19.07
CA MET A 244 -4.52 2.24 -19.69
C MET A 244 -4.75 2.20 -21.21
N VAL A 245 -5.97 2.48 -21.66
CA VAL A 245 -6.33 2.53 -23.09
C VAL A 245 -5.63 3.71 -23.78
N VAL A 246 -5.65 4.90 -23.17
CA VAL A 246 -4.94 6.08 -23.71
C VAL A 246 -3.45 5.80 -23.84
N GLU A 247 -2.81 5.18 -22.84
CA GLU A 247 -1.39 4.80 -22.92
C GLU A 247 -1.11 3.81 -24.07
N LEU A 248 -1.99 2.81 -24.24
CA LEU A 248 -1.90 1.85 -25.34
C LEU A 248 -2.01 2.56 -26.70
N LEU A 249 -2.99 3.46 -26.86
CA LEU A 249 -3.19 4.23 -28.10
C LEU A 249 -2.06 5.24 -28.36
N CYS A 250 -1.49 5.86 -27.32
CA CYS A 250 -0.38 6.81 -27.45
C CYS A 250 0.93 6.11 -27.85
N LYS A 251 1.20 4.92 -27.32
CA LYS A 251 2.36 4.09 -27.72
C LYS A 251 2.33 3.72 -29.20
N LEU A 252 1.15 3.69 -29.82
CA LEU A 252 0.99 3.47 -31.26
C LEU A 252 1.24 4.73 -32.12
N ARG A 253 1.20 5.95 -31.56
CA ARG A 253 1.17 7.18 -32.37
C ARG A 253 2.49 7.95 -32.55
N VAL A 254 3.32 8.22 -31.54
CA VAL A 254 4.53 9.06 -31.79
C VAL A 254 5.69 8.77 -30.83
N GLN A 255 6.86 8.59 -31.45
CA GLN A 255 8.21 8.70 -30.86
C GLN A 255 8.58 10.17 -30.56
N GLN A 256 9.13 10.36 -29.36
CA GLN A 256 9.99 11.46 -28.91
C GLN A 256 9.42 12.88 -28.75
N LYS A 257 9.42 13.32 -27.49
CA LYS A 257 9.93 14.65 -27.13
C LYS A 257 10.75 14.53 -25.84
N LYS A 258 12.01 14.99 -25.85
CA LYS A 258 12.94 14.89 -24.71
C LYS A 258 12.89 16.21 -23.92
N PRO A 259 12.42 16.21 -22.66
CA PRO A 259 12.35 17.46 -21.89
C PRO A 259 13.71 17.79 -21.26
N GLU A 260 13.98 19.10 -21.17
CA GLU A 260 15.19 19.73 -20.62
C GLU A 260 15.41 19.42 -19.13
N ARG A 261 16.67 19.54 -18.68
CA ARG A 261 17.15 18.97 -17.41
C ARG A 261 16.76 19.77 -16.16
N LYS A 262 16.54 21.08 -16.27
CA LYS A 262 16.22 21.98 -15.14
C LYS A 262 14.74 21.89 -14.75
N GLN A 263 13.86 21.83 -15.76
CA GLN A 263 12.41 21.64 -15.61
C GLN A 263 12.05 20.29 -14.93
N ARG A 264 12.90 19.28 -15.10
CA ARG A 264 12.69 17.93 -14.55
C ARG A 264 12.87 17.83 -13.03
N GLN A 265 13.65 18.75 -12.43
CA GLN A 265 13.98 18.70 -11.01
C GLN A 265 12.87 19.38 -10.17
N ASP A 266 12.37 20.53 -10.62
CA ASP A 266 11.23 21.23 -9.99
C ASP A 266 9.92 20.41 -10.10
N GLU A 267 9.74 19.68 -11.20
CA GLU A 267 8.64 18.71 -11.36
C GLU A 267 8.74 17.50 -10.42
N GLU A 268 9.94 17.06 -10.05
CA GLU A 268 10.12 15.91 -9.15
C GLU A 268 9.80 16.30 -7.70
N GLU A 269 10.24 17.49 -7.28
CA GLU A 269 9.97 18.02 -5.94
C GLU A 269 8.47 18.25 -5.72
N SER A 270 7.80 18.92 -6.67
CA SER A 270 6.34 19.12 -6.62
C SER A 270 5.56 17.81 -6.59
N ARG A 271 5.96 16.80 -7.38
CA ARG A 271 5.33 15.45 -7.32
C ARG A 271 5.51 14.78 -5.97
N SER A 272 6.68 14.91 -5.35
CA SER A 272 6.93 14.32 -4.04
C SER A 272 6.09 14.96 -2.93
N LEU A 273 5.92 16.27 -2.98
CA LEU A 273 5.09 17.03 -2.06
C LEU A 273 3.60 16.69 -2.26
N VAL A 274 3.14 16.64 -3.51
CA VAL A 274 1.75 16.26 -3.83
C VAL A 274 1.46 14.83 -3.39
N LEU A 275 2.37 13.89 -3.60
CA LEU A 275 2.20 12.53 -3.11
C LEU A 275 2.13 12.51 -1.58
N LEU A 276 3.02 13.24 -0.90
CA LEU A 276 3.03 13.30 0.55
C LEU A 276 1.71 13.87 1.10
N LEU A 277 1.24 15.00 0.55
CA LEU A 277 -0.06 15.58 0.91
C LEU A 277 -1.23 14.64 0.64
N ALA A 278 -1.23 13.97 -0.52
CA ALA A 278 -2.28 13.00 -0.86
C ALA A 278 -2.26 11.79 0.08
N THR A 279 -1.08 11.27 0.43
CA THR A 279 -0.96 10.17 1.41
C THR A 279 -1.41 10.59 2.81
N LEU A 280 -1.13 11.83 3.21
CA LEU A 280 -1.60 12.38 4.48
C LEU A 280 -3.14 12.51 4.49
N ALA A 281 -3.71 13.14 3.46
CA ALA A 281 -5.14 13.31 3.32
C ALA A 281 -5.87 11.95 3.25
N ALA A 282 -5.35 10.99 2.47
CA ALA A 282 -5.87 9.63 2.42
C ALA A 282 -5.82 8.94 3.79
N THR A 283 -4.75 9.12 4.56
CA THR A 283 -4.59 8.52 5.88
C THR A 283 -5.64 9.05 6.87
N VAL A 284 -5.77 10.38 6.97
CA VAL A 284 -6.72 11.02 7.88
C VAL A 284 -8.15 10.64 7.52
N THR A 285 -8.49 10.69 6.22
CA THR A 285 -9.84 10.40 5.74
C THR A 285 -10.21 8.93 5.82
N TYR A 286 -9.26 8.01 5.61
CA TYR A 286 -9.48 6.58 5.81
C TYR A 286 -9.79 6.26 7.27
N GLN A 287 -8.97 6.75 8.20
CA GLN A 287 -9.19 6.54 9.63
C GLN A 287 -10.53 7.14 10.09
N ALA A 288 -10.81 8.39 9.73
CA ALA A 288 -12.06 9.06 10.09
C ALA A 288 -13.30 8.40 9.45
N GLY A 289 -13.14 7.74 8.29
CA GLY A 289 -14.24 7.01 7.66
C GLY A 289 -14.56 5.68 8.32
N LEU A 290 -13.55 4.97 8.85
CA LEU A 290 -13.75 3.72 9.60
C LEU A 290 -14.22 3.97 11.03
N SER A 291 -13.80 5.09 11.61
CA SER A 291 -14.13 5.55 12.97
C SER A 291 -14.85 6.90 12.89
N PRO A 292 -16.18 6.91 12.66
CA PRO A 292 -16.92 8.15 12.45
C PRO A 292 -16.90 9.04 13.72
N PRO A 293 -16.97 10.37 13.55
CA PRO A 293 -17.02 11.30 14.67
C PRO A 293 -18.25 11.03 15.53
N GLY A 294 -18.06 11.07 16.84
CA GLY A 294 -19.09 10.68 17.82
C GLY A 294 -19.20 9.16 18.05
N GLY A 295 -18.42 8.34 17.33
CA GLY A 295 -18.39 6.90 17.51
C GLY A 295 -19.60 6.17 16.94
N VAL A 296 -19.74 4.92 17.35
CA VAL A 296 -20.83 4.02 16.96
C VAL A 296 -21.57 3.52 18.18
N TRP A 297 -22.82 3.09 17.99
CA TRP A 297 -23.59 2.48 19.07
C TRP A 297 -22.96 1.15 19.50
N PRO A 298 -22.64 0.97 20.81
CA PRO A 298 -22.07 -0.28 21.30
C PRO A 298 -23.13 -1.39 21.47
N GLU A 299 -24.36 -1.00 21.79
CA GLU A 299 -25.49 -1.91 22.05
C GLU A 299 -26.70 -1.51 21.20
N GLY A 300 -27.65 -2.43 21.08
CA GLY A 300 -28.86 -2.24 20.28
C GLY A 300 -30.04 -1.90 21.15
N GLN A 301 -30.80 -0.89 20.77
CA GLN A 301 -32.09 -0.56 21.39
C GLN A 301 -33.15 -0.37 20.30
N LEU A 302 -34.41 -0.14 20.67
CA LEU A 302 -35.52 -0.02 19.71
C LEU A 302 -35.27 1.01 18.59
N ASN A 303 -34.50 2.07 18.88
CA ASN A 303 -34.29 3.21 18.00
C ASN A 303 -32.92 3.22 17.30
N HIS A 304 -32.01 2.30 17.64
CA HIS A 304 -30.66 2.29 17.05
C HIS A 304 -30.07 0.88 16.96
N THR A 305 -29.20 0.68 15.97
CA THR A 305 -28.57 -0.60 15.69
C THR A 305 -27.09 -0.54 16.12
N PRO A 306 -26.56 -1.58 16.80
CA PRO A 306 -25.14 -1.64 17.12
C PRO A 306 -24.27 -1.43 15.87
N GLY A 307 -23.21 -0.65 16.01
CA GLY A 307 -22.27 -0.36 14.94
C GLY A 307 -22.72 0.70 13.94
N ASN A 308 -23.94 1.23 14.08
CA ASN A 308 -24.34 2.45 13.37
C ASN A 308 -23.66 3.68 13.98
N PRO A 309 -23.29 4.68 13.15
CA PRO A 309 -22.71 5.93 13.67
C PRO A 309 -23.72 6.70 14.52
N ILE A 310 -23.34 7.06 15.74
CA ILE A 310 -24.21 7.84 16.66
C ILE A 310 -24.60 9.18 16.03
N LEU A 311 -23.64 9.83 15.36
CA LEU A 311 -23.87 11.11 14.71
C LEU A 311 -24.89 11.04 13.56
N HIS A 312 -25.05 9.88 12.92
CA HIS A 312 -26.08 9.69 11.90
C HIS A 312 -27.48 9.82 12.51
N ASP A 313 -27.71 9.18 13.65
CA ASP A 313 -29.02 9.11 14.30
C ASP A 313 -29.35 10.41 15.05
N MET A 314 -28.36 11.03 15.70
CA MET A 314 -28.56 12.25 16.48
C MET A 314 -28.52 13.53 15.63
N HIS A 315 -27.66 13.58 14.61
CA HIS A 315 -27.38 14.79 13.83
C HIS A 315 -27.15 14.49 12.34
N LEU A 316 -28.17 13.95 11.68
CA LEU A 316 -28.12 13.48 10.29
C LEU A 316 -27.48 14.47 9.29
N LYS A 317 -27.79 15.77 9.38
CA LYS A 317 -27.21 16.79 8.48
C LYS A 317 -25.68 16.89 8.61
N ARG A 318 -25.17 16.86 9.85
CA ARG A 318 -23.72 16.93 10.14
C ARG A 318 -23.03 15.65 9.70
N TYR A 319 -23.64 14.49 9.95
CA TYR A 319 -23.14 13.20 9.48
C TYR A 319 -23.03 13.15 7.95
N LYS A 320 -24.07 13.55 7.21
CA LYS A 320 -24.04 13.57 5.75
C LYS A 320 -22.93 14.47 5.21
N ALA A 321 -22.80 15.69 5.74
CA ALA A 321 -21.73 16.62 5.34
C ALA A 321 -20.34 16.02 5.59
N PHE A 322 -20.10 15.50 6.79
CA PHE A 322 -18.85 14.84 7.13
C PHE A 322 -18.56 13.65 6.18
N TYR A 323 -19.52 12.73 6.05
CA TYR A 323 -19.32 11.49 5.30
C TYR A 323 -19.02 11.74 3.82
N HIS A 324 -19.78 12.61 3.16
CA HIS A 324 -19.60 12.89 1.73
C HIS A 324 -18.29 13.63 1.45
N CYS A 325 -17.95 14.65 2.25
CA CYS A 325 -16.69 15.39 2.10
C CYS A 325 -15.49 14.50 2.41
N ASN A 326 -15.53 13.73 3.49
CA ASN A 326 -14.44 12.83 3.89
C ASN A 326 -14.20 11.73 2.84
N THR A 327 -15.27 11.12 2.33
CA THR A 327 -15.19 10.10 1.27
C THR A 327 -14.67 10.69 -0.04
N ALA A 328 -15.15 11.88 -0.44
CA ALA A 328 -14.66 12.55 -1.64
C ALA A 328 -13.16 12.88 -1.51
N ALA A 329 -12.72 13.38 -0.35
CA ALA A 329 -11.32 13.67 -0.08
C ALA A 329 -10.45 12.40 -0.11
N PHE A 330 -10.93 11.28 0.46
CA PHE A 330 -10.23 9.99 0.36
C PHE A 330 -10.05 9.54 -1.09
N VAL A 331 -11.15 9.52 -1.86
CA VAL A 331 -11.14 9.09 -3.26
C VAL A 331 -10.26 10.00 -4.11
N ALA A 332 -10.37 11.32 -3.95
CA ALA A 332 -9.52 12.28 -4.64
C ALA A 332 -8.03 12.05 -4.33
N SER A 333 -7.69 11.81 -3.05
CA SER A 333 -6.32 11.51 -2.63
C SER A 333 -5.78 10.23 -3.26
N VAL A 334 -6.58 9.17 -3.34
CA VAL A 334 -6.19 7.91 -4.02
C VAL A 334 -5.98 8.13 -5.51
N VAL A 335 -6.86 8.90 -6.17
CA VAL A 335 -6.69 9.26 -7.59
C VAL A 335 -5.38 10.02 -7.81
N VAL A 336 -5.07 11.02 -6.96
CA VAL A 336 -3.80 11.75 -7.02
C VAL A 336 -2.61 10.82 -6.82
N ILE A 337 -2.65 9.89 -5.86
CA ILE A 337 -1.60 8.88 -5.65
C ILE A 337 -1.38 8.05 -6.92
N ILE A 338 -2.46 7.56 -7.55
CA ILE A 338 -2.38 6.77 -8.79
C ILE A 338 -1.76 7.58 -9.93
N ILE A 339 -2.18 8.85 -10.09
CA ILE A 339 -1.68 9.74 -11.14
C ILE A 339 -0.18 10.01 -10.94
N VAL A 340 0.22 10.39 -9.73
CA VAL A 340 1.62 10.75 -9.42
C VAL A 340 2.54 9.54 -9.60
N GLN A 341 2.07 8.32 -9.32
CA GLN A 341 2.88 7.12 -9.53
C GLN A 341 3.09 6.77 -11.01
N ASN A 342 2.17 7.15 -11.90
CA ASN A 342 2.30 6.83 -13.31
C ASN A 342 2.94 7.99 -14.11
N LYS A 343 4.27 7.93 -14.25
CA LYS A 343 5.07 8.91 -15.02
C LYS A 343 4.68 9.05 -16.50
N HIS A 344 4.00 8.05 -17.07
CA HIS A 344 3.65 8.06 -18.48
C HIS A 344 2.38 8.87 -18.79
N LEU A 345 1.62 9.27 -17.76
CA LEU A 345 0.37 10.04 -17.87
C LEU A 345 0.57 11.55 -17.97
N ASN A 346 1.81 12.00 -18.16
CA ASN A 346 2.23 13.38 -17.88
C ASN A 346 1.44 14.47 -18.62
N THR A 347 0.92 14.25 -19.83
CA THR A 347 0.22 15.35 -20.53
C THR A 347 -1.15 15.68 -19.91
N LEU A 348 -1.91 14.67 -19.48
CA LEU A 348 -3.22 14.86 -18.82
C LEU A 348 -3.06 15.00 -17.29
N GLY A 349 -2.08 14.29 -16.71
CA GLY A 349 -1.75 14.32 -15.29
C GLY A 349 -1.20 15.67 -14.83
N HIS A 350 -0.49 16.43 -15.66
CA HIS A 350 -0.05 17.79 -15.31
C HIS A 350 -1.22 18.77 -15.15
N ALA A 351 -2.27 18.66 -15.97
CA ALA A 351 -3.48 19.46 -15.80
C ALA A 351 -4.24 19.04 -14.53
N ALA A 352 -4.37 17.73 -14.29
CA ALA A 352 -5.01 17.21 -13.07
C ALA A 352 -4.23 17.57 -11.79
N LEU A 353 -2.89 17.50 -11.79
CA LEU A 353 -2.06 17.92 -10.65
C LEU A 353 -2.19 19.42 -10.38
N LYS A 354 -2.18 20.25 -11.42
CA LYS A 354 -2.40 21.70 -11.25
C LYS A 354 -3.78 21.99 -10.68
N MET A 355 -4.82 21.30 -11.15
CA MET A 355 -6.17 21.45 -10.61
C MET A 355 -6.27 20.92 -9.17
N ALA A 356 -5.61 19.81 -8.84
CA ALA A 356 -5.58 19.24 -7.49
C ALA A 356 -4.74 20.05 -6.48
N MET A 357 -3.84 20.93 -6.94
CA MET A 357 -3.13 21.88 -6.08
C MET A 357 -3.90 23.20 -5.88
N ILE A 358 -4.88 23.49 -6.73
CA ILE A 358 -5.72 24.70 -6.64
C ILE A 358 -6.99 24.43 -5.81
N LEU A 359 -7.45 23.17 -5.77
CA LEU A 359 -8.54 22.69 -4.92
C LEU A 359 -8.05 22.38 -3.50
#